data_AF-A0A2W6B6A2-F1
#
_entry.id   AF-A0A2W6B6A2-F1
#
_cell.length_a   1.000
_cell.length_b   1.000
_cell.length_c   1.000
_cell.angle_alpha   90.00
_cell.angle_beta   90.00
_cell.angle_gamma   90.00
#
_symmetry.space_group_name_H-M   'P 1'
#
loop_
_entity.id
_entity.type
_entity.pdbx_description
1 polymer ?
#
loop_
_entity_poly.entity_id
_entity_poly.type
_entity_poly.pdbx_seq_one_letter_code
_entity_poly.pdbx_strand_id
1 'polypeptide(L)'
;MAADDSSHASFQRLLRAIGAYLDQEQPKHFRLIEEHDSFTVVTEDGDRQPNLTLTRFDIAETAERAEQLVHGRKVSGKAQSRPWPLAGTSREDALRALGFELDDAGAHGIAIDEGQDELLVTYSFLDPGHGYAWRKRMVVLRHADMQEVLQSAYSRKHRKGLLRVLRR
;
A
#
# COMPACT_ATOMS: atom_id res chain seq x y z
N MET A 1 1.95 -25.43 -18.81
CA MET A 1 1.53 -24.06 -18.44
C MET A 1 2.78 -23.31 -18.08
N ALA A 2 3.29 -22.49 -19.01
CA ALA A 2 4.39 -21.58 -18.70
C ALA A 2 3.85 -20.56 -17.70
N ALA A 3 4.48 -20.46 -16.53
CA ALA A 3 4.28 -19.33 -15.65
C ALA A 3 4.73 -18.11 -16.47
N ASP A 4 3.75 -17.31 -16.87
CA ASP A 4 4.00 -15.99 -17.41
C ASP A 4 4.73 -15.24 -16.30
N ASP A 5 6.04 -15.09 -16.45
CA ASP A 5 6.91 -14.27 -15.60
C ASP A 5 6.64 -12.82 -15.98
N SER A 6 5.34 -12.46 -15.99
CA SER A 6 4.88 -11.09 -16.08
C SER A 6 5.51 -10.42 -14.88
N SER A 7 6.41 -9.49 -15.16
CA SER A 7 7.14 -8.71 -14.17
C SER A 7 6.12 -7.99 -13.29
N HIS A 8 5.61 -8.69 -12.28
CA HIS A 8 4.69 -8.15 -11.29
C HIS A 8 5.40 -6.93 -10.71
N ALA A 9 4.91 -5.75 -11.08
CA ALA A 9 5.46 -4.51 -10.54
C ALA A 9 5.36 -4.60 -9.02
N SER A 10 6.48 -4.40 -8.32
CA SER A 10 6.50 -4.59 -6.87
C SER A 10 5.42 -3.73 -6.19
N PHE A 11 4.73 -4.29 -5.20
CA PHE A 11 3.71 -3.55 -4.46
C PHE A 11 4.29 -2.27 -3.87
N GLN A 12 5.56 -2.28 -3.48
CA GLN A 12 6.29 -1.08 -3.10
C GLN A 12 6.14 0.07 -4.13
N ARG A 13 6.32 -0.19 -5.44
CA ARG A 13 6.25 0.85 -6.48
C ARG A 13 4.81 1.29 -6.71
N LEU A 14 3.88 0.34 -6.79
CA LEU A 14 2.46 0.60 -7.04
C LEU A 14 1.82 1.37 -5.90
N LEU A 15 1.99 0.89 -4.66
CA LEU A 15 1.43 1.54 -3.46
C LEU A 15 2.07 2.89 -3.18
N ARG A 16 3.33 3.09 -3.57
CA ARG A 16 3.95 4.43 -3.54
C ARG A 16 3.22 5.39 -4.47
N ALA A 17 2.94 4.98 -5.72
CA ALA A 17 2.25 5.82 -6.69
C ALA A 17 0.84 6.18 -6.22
N ILE A 18 0.10 5.17 -5.74
CA ILE A 18 -1.24 5.36 -5.19
C ILE A 18 -1.20 6.27 -3.96
N GLY A 19 -0.24 6.08 -3.04
CA GLY A 19 -0.08 6.97 -1.90
C GLY A 19 0.26 8.41 -2.29
N ALA A 20 1.05 8.61 -3.34
CA ALA A 20 1.33 9.93 -3.88
C ALA A 20 0.07 10.61 -4.47
N TYR A 21 -0.81 9.83 -5.12
CA TYR A 21 -2.12 10.29 -5.56
C TYR A 21 -3.02 10.65 -4.37
N LEU A 22 -3.10 9.80 -3.34
CA LEU A 22 -3.88 10.07 -2.12
C LEU A 22 -3.38 11.29 -1.35
N ASP A 23 -2.06 11.57 -1.38
CA ASP A 23 -1.50 12.79 -0.81
C ASP A 23 -1.92 14.06 -1.57
N GLN A 24 -2.23 13.95 -2.87
CA GLN A 24 -2.69 15.06 -3.71
C GLN A 24 -4.19 15.31 -3.50
N GLU A 25 -5.01 14.27 -3.58
CA GLU A 25 -6.47 14.36 -3.40
C GLU A 25 -6.86 14.67 -1.95
N GLN A 26 -6.03 14.28 -0.98
CA GLN A 26 -6.27 14.43 0.46
C GLN A 26 -7.67 13.95 0.91
N PRO A 27 -8.09 12.72 0.53
CA PRO A 27 -9.40 12.25 0.91
C PRO A 27 -9.50 12.02 2.41
N LYS A 28 -10.74 12.03 2.91
CA LYS A 28 -11.02 11.76 4.33
C LYS A 28 -10.75 10.30 4.66
N HIS A 29 -11.25 9.40 3.81
CA HIS A 29 -11.00 7.96 3.87
C HIS A 29 -10.69 7.42 2.47
N PHE A 30 -9.92 6.33 2.41
CA PHE A 30 -9.77 5.55 1.18
C PHE A 30 -9.89 4.05 1.43
N ARG A 31 -10.30 3.34 0.37
CA ARG A 31 -10.21 1.89 0.24
C ARG A 31 -9.45 1.55 -1.02
N LEU A 32 -8.62 0.53 -0.95
CA LEU A 32 -7.82 0.03 -2.06
C LEU A 32 -8.04 -1.47 -2.19
N ILE A 33 -8.32 -1.93 -3.40
CA ILE A 33 -8.57 -3.34 -3.71
C ILE A 33 -7.72 -3.73 -4.91
N GLU A 34 -6.94 -4.79 -4.76
CA GLU A 34 -6.22 -5.45 -5.84
C GLU A 34 -7.20 -6.26 -6.70
N GLU A 35 -7.17 -5.98 -8.00
CA GLU A 35 -7.79 -6.78 -9.05
C GLU A 35 -6.69 -7.47 -9.87
N HIS A 36 -7.06 -8.29 -10.86
CA HIS A 36 -6.10 -9.12 -11.61
C HIS A 36 -4.91 -8.33 -12.19
N ASP A 37 -5.19 -7.19 -12.84
CA ASP A 37 -4.20 -6.36 -13.54
C ASP A 37 -4.24 -4.88 -13.11
N SER A 38 -4.96 -4.58 -12.03
CA SER A 38 -5.22 -3.21 -11.61
C SER A 38 -5.47 -3.08 -10.12
N PHE A 39 -5.41 -1.86 -9.62
CA PHE A 39 -5.90 -1.48 -8.31
C PHE A 39 -7.10 -0.56 -8.47
N THR A 40 -8.16 -0.84 -7.72
CA THR A 40 -9.29 0.08 -7.58
C THR A 40 -9.16 0.82 -6.26
N VAL A 41 -9.08 2.14 -6.35
CA VAL A 41 -9.04 3.06 -5.20
C VAL A 41 -10.38 3.77 -5.12
N VAL A 42 -11.06 3.62 -3.99
CA VAL A 42 -12.27 4.35 -3.67
C VAL A 42 -11.91 5.39 -2.64
N THR A 43 -12.11 6.66 -2.94
CA THR A 43 -11.94 7.76 -1.99
C THR A 43 -13.30 8.28 -1.53
N GLU A 44 -13.37 8.68 -0.28
CA GLU A 44 -14.56 9.30 0.31
C GLU A 44 -14.25 10.74 0.72
N ASP A 45 -15.03 11.66 0.18
CA ASP A 45 -14.97 13.08 0.48
C ASP A 45 -16.30 13.60 1.04
N GLY A 46 -16.24 14.63 1.89
CA GLY A 46 -17.42 15.32 2.43
C GLY A 46 -17.81 14.89 3.85
N ASP A 47 -18.34 15.84 4.62
CA ASP A 47 -18.70 15.62 6.04
C ASP A 47 -20.16 15.21 6.27
N ARG A 48 -21.07 15.58 5.36
CA ARG A 48 -22.52 15.38 5.54
C ARG A 48 -23.12 14.35 4.59
N GLN A 49 -22.56 14.21 3.39
CA GLN A 49 -22.93 13.19 2.43
C GLN A 49 -21.64 12.67 1.81
N PRO A 50 -21.35 11.37 1.95
CA PRO A 50 -20.14 10.78 1.39
C PRO A 50 -20.23 10.85 -0.13
N ASN A 51 -19.31 11.59 -0.75
CA ASN A 51 -19.08 11.55 -2.17
C ASN A 51 -17.98 10.51 -2.45
N LEU A 52 -18.37 9.40 -3.08
CA LEU A 52 -17.47 8.32 -3.38
C LEU A 52 -16.91 8.48 -4.80
N THR A 53 -15.59 8.61 -4.90
CA THR A 53 -14.89 8.63 -6.19
C THR A 53 -14.14 7.33 -6.37
N LEU A 54 -14.39 6.63 -7.49
CA LEU A 54 -13.71 5.41 -7.85
C LEU A 54 -12.66 5.71 -8.92
N THR A 55 -11.40 5.40 -8.62
CA THR A 55 -10.26 5.58 -9.53
C THR A 55 -9.55 4.24 -9.74
N ARG A 56 -9.36 3.86 -11.00
CA ARG A 56 -8.66 2.64 -11.39
C ARG A 56 -7.20 2.93 -11.77
N PHE A 57 -6.30 2.08 -11.29
CA PHE A 57 -4.86 2.13 -11.51
C PHE A 57 -4.41 0.84 -12.17
N ASP A 58 -4.26 0.81 -13.50
CA ASP A 58 -3.72 -0.36 -14.19
C ASP A 58 -2.24 -0.54 -13.85
N ILE A 59 -1.81 -1.77 -13.52
CA ILE A 59 -0.48 -2.05 -12.96
C ILE A 59 0.64 -1.60 -13.91
N ALA A 60 0.47 -1.87 -15.21
CA ALA A 60 1.44 -1.50 -16.24
C ALA A 60 1.63 0.03 -16.32
N GLU A 61 0.53 0.78 -16.41
CA GLU A 61 0.59 2.25 -16.48
C GLU A 61 1.02 2.88 -15.16
N THR A 62 0.62 2.30 -14.04
CA THR A 62 0.87 2.85 -12.70
C THR A 62 2.35 2.78 -12.36
N ALA A 63 3.06 1.73 -12.78
CA ALA A 63 4.50 1.64 -12.62
C ALA A 63 5.24 2.75 -13.36
N GLU A 64 4.82 3.10 -14.58
CA GLU A 64 5.39 4.20 -15.36
C GLU A 64 5.03 5.57 -14.76
N ARG A 65 3.77 5.76 -14.39
CA ARG A 65 3.31 7.00 -13.73
C ARG A 65 3.98 7.21 -12.36
N ALA A 66 4.29 6.14 -11.62
CA ALA A 66 5.03 6.21 -10.37
C ALA A 66 6.38 6.91 -10.57
N GLU A 67 7.09 6.54 -11.64
CA GLU A 67 8.38 7.15 -11.96
C GLU A 67 8.22 8.61 -12.34
N GLN A 68 7.24 8.93 -13.19
CA GLN A 68 6.99 10.30 -13.63
C GLN A 68 6.60 11.23 -12.47
N LEU A 69 5.74 10.78 -11.56
CA LEU A 69 5.32 11.55 -10.38
C LEU A 69 6.49 11.78 -9.41
N VAL A 70 7.35 10.78 -9.23
CA VAL A 70 8.57 10.91 -8.39
C VAL A 70 9.57 11.89 -9.02
N HIS A 71 9.72 11.88 -10.35
CA HIS A 71 10.62 12.81 -11.04
C HIS A 71 10.06 14.23 -11.12
N GLY A 72 8.76 14.39 -11.36
CA GLY A 72 8.09 15.70 -11.43
C GLY A 72 8.12 16.48 -10.12
N ARG A 73 8.04 15.79 -8.96
CA ARG A 73 8.14 16.42 -7.63
C ARG A 73 9.51 17.05 -7.35
N LYS A 74 10.59 16.60 -8.00
CA LYS A 74 11.90 17.25 -7.87
C LYS A 74 11.94 18.65 -8.51
N VAL A 75 11.06 18.91 -9.49
CA VAL A 75 11.05 20.14 -10.28
C VAL A 75 10.06 21.16 -9.73
N SER A 76 8.91 20.71 -9.19
CA SER A 76 7.82 21.62 -8.79
C SER A 76 7.88 22.12 -7.33
N GLY A 77 8.89 21.70 -6.56
CA GLY A 77 8.94 21.94 -5.12
C GLY A 77 7.99 21.00 -4.38
N LYS A 78 8.36 20.59 -3.15
CA LYS A 78 7.53 19.72 -2.32
C LYS A 78 6.21 20.42 -2.04
N ALA A 79 5.12 20.03 -2.72
CA ALA A 79 3.79 20.23 -2.20
C ALA A 79 3.79 19.64 -0.78
N GLN A 80 3.62 20.49 0.23
CA GLN A 80 3.60 20.06 1.62
C GLN A 80 2.34 19.22 1.82
N SER A 81 2.43 17.90 1.66
CA SER A 81 1.35 17.02 2.08
C SER A 81 1.26 17.10 3.60
N ARG A 82 0.02 17.16 4.11
CA ARG A 82 -0.19 17.09 5.55
C ARG A 82 0.24 15.71 6.04
N PRO A 83 0.85 15.61 7.24
CA PRO A 83 1.11 14.32 7.84
C PRO A 83 -0.20 13.54 7.99
N TRP A 84 -0.20 12.31 7.51
CA TRP A 84 -1.30 11.38 7.66
C TRP A 84 -1.38 10.97 9.14
N PRO A 85 -2.52 11.20 9.85
CA PRO A 85 -2.60 10.97 11.30
C PRO A 85 -2.18 9.58 11.74
N LEU A 86 -2.47 8.56 10.92
CA LEU A 86 -2.12 7.17 11.22
C LEU A 86 -0.61 6.92 11.23
N ALA A 87 0.15 7.56 10.35
CA ALA A 87 1.56 7.24 10.13
C ALA A 87 2.53 8.34 10.58
N GLY A 88 2.04 9.55 10.87
CA GLY A 88 2.91 10.71 11.15
C GLY A 88 3.78 11.15 9.95
N THR A 89 3.60 10.52 8.79
CA THR A 89 4.29 10.79 7.52
C THR A 89 3.25 10.98 6.41
N SER A 90 3.66 11.14 5.15
CA SER A 90 2.71 11.13 4.03
C SER A 90 2.14 9.73 3.77
N ARG A 91 1.01 9.64 3.06
CA ARG A 91 0.43 8.37 2.62
C ARG A 91 1.35 7.68 1.60
N GLU A 92 2.07 8.44 0.76
CA GLU A 92 3.12 7.90 -0.12
C GLU A 92 4.14 7.04 0.66
N ASP A 93 4.74 7.60 1.72
CA ASP A 93 5.79 6.91 2.46
C ASP A 93 5.26 5.72 3.25
N ALA A 94 4.09 5.88 3.87
CA ALA A 94 3.44 4.83 4.64
C ALA A 94 3.04 3.63 3.75
N LEU A 95 2.37 3.89 2.62
CA LEU A 95 1.95 2.85 1.69
C LEU A 95 3.13 2.22 0.95
N ARG A 96 4.19 2.98 0.66
CA ARG A 96 5.47 2.42 0.17
C ARG A 96 6.09 1.44 1.16
N ALA A 97 6.11 1.78 2.44
CA ALA A 97 6.62 0.90 3.48
C ALA A 97 5.77 -0.37 3.63
N LEU A 98 4.44 -0.23 3.60
CA LEU A 98 3.52 -1.36 3.59
C LEU A 98 3.72 -2.26 2.36
N GLY A 99 3.93 -1.67 1.18
CA GLY A 99 4.19 -2.41 -0.06
C GLY A 99 5.40 -3.34 0.04
N PHE A 100 6.48 -2.88 0.68
CA PHE A 100 7.64 -3.75 0.96
C PHE A 100 7.30 -4.97 1.82
N GLU A 101 6.46 -4.78 2.83
CA GLU A 101 6.07 -5.86 3.72
C GLU A 101 5.17 -6.88 2.98
N LEU A 102 4.29 -6.40 2.09
CA LEU A 102 3.44 -7.23 1.24
C LEU A 102 4.25 -8.00 0.19
N ASP A 103 5.24 -7.36 -0.43
CA ASP A 103 6.20 -8.01 -1.34
C ASP A 103 6.96 -9.14 -0.63
N ASP A 104 7.52 -8.88 0.56
CA ASP A 104 8.25 -9.91 1.34
C ASP A 104 7.33 -11.05 1.81
N ALA A 105 6.04 -10.77 2.01
CA ALA A 105 5.05 -11.76 2.39
C ALA A 105 4.57 -12.64 1.22
N GLY A 106 4.87 -12.29 -0.04
CA GLY A 106 4.26 -12.92 -1.21
C GLY A 106 2.73 -12.76 -1.17
N ALA A 107 2.27 -11.55 -0.87
CA ALA A 107 0.86 -11.23 -0.73
C ALA A 107 0.14 -11.22 -2.09
N HIS A 108 -1.13 -11.62 -2.08
CA HIS A 108 -2.04 -11.62 -3.23
C HIS A 108 -3.47 -11.30 -2.78
N GLY A 109 -4.28 -10.72 -3.66
CA GLY A 109 -5.68 -10.38 -3.36
C GLY A 109 -5.77 -9.38 -2.21
N ILE A 110 -4.94 -8.35 -2.28
CA ILE A 110 -4.81 -7.33 -1.24
C ILE A 110 -6.06 -6.45 -1.20
N ALA A 111 -6.56 -6.20 0.00
CA ALA A 111 -7.53 -5.16 0.28
C ALA A 111 -7.05 -4.33 1.47
N ILE A 112 -7.07 -3.00 1.32
CA ILE A 112 -6.68 -2.03 2.34
C ILE A 112 -7.88 -1.11 2.57
N ASP A 113 -8.29 -0.95 3.83
CA ASP A 113 -9.41 -0.09 4.21
C ASP A 113 -8.95 0.88 5.32
N GLU A 114 -9.03 2.18 5.06
CA GLU A 114 -8.71 3.22 6.04
C GLU A 114 -9.90 3.47 6.96
N GLY A 115 -9.74 3.12 8.24
CA GLY A 115 -10.65 3.52 9.30
C GLY A 115 -10.33 4.91 9.85
N GLN A 116 -10.91 5.25 11.00
CA GLN A 116 -10.65 6.54 11.65
C GLN A 116 -9.20 6.66 12.17
N ASP A 117 -8.72 5.64 12.88
CA ASP A 117 -7.40 5.62 13.54
C ASP A 117 -6.63 4.31 13.27
N GLU A 118 -7.04 3.56 12.24
CA GLU A 118 -6.45 2.27 11.89
C GLU A 118 -6.55 1.98 10.39
N LEU A 119 -5.71 1.08 9.92
CA LEU A 119 -5.71 0.56 8.55
C LEU A 119 -5.92 -0.94 8.59
N LEU A 120 -7.02 -1.41 8.02
CA LEU A 120 -7.29 -2.84 7.87
C LEU A 120 -6.62 -3.33 6.59
N VAL A 121 -5.70 -4.29 6.71
CA VAL A 121 -5.00 -4.92 5.58
C VAL A 121 -5.38 -6.39 5.53
N THR A 122 -5.99 -6.81 4.43
CA THR A 122 -6.34 -8.20 4.15
C THR A 122 -5.58 -8.67 2.92
N TYR A 123 -5.00 -9.87 2.97
CA TYR A 123 -4.32 -10.47 1.83
C TYR A 123 -4.26 -12.00 1.98
N SER A 124 -3.92 -12.68 0.89
CA SER A 124 -3.65 -14.12 0.87
C SER A 124 -2.18 -14.38 0.55
N PHE A 125 -1.62 -15.47 1.06
CA PHE A 125 -0.24 -15.86 0.78
C PHE A 125 -0.10 -17.39 0.80
N LEU A 126 0.94 -17.92 0.15
CA LEU A 126 1.31 -19.33 0.21
C LEU A 126 2.13 -19.60 1.47
N ASP A 127 1.73 -20.57 2.29
CA ASP A 127 2.44 -20.95 3.52
C ASP A 127 3.30 -22.22 3.32
N PRO A 128 4.64 -22.10 3.20
CA PRO A 128 5.51 -23.27 3.01
C PRO A 128 5.47 -24.24 4.19
N GLY A 129 5.15 -23.76 5.39
CA GLY A 129 5.06 -24.60 6.60
C GLY A 129 3.85 -25.52 6.60
N HIS A 130 2.86 -25.26 5.75
CA HIS A 130 1.60 -25.99 5.66
C HIS A 130 1.35 -26.51 4.23
N GLY A 131 2.42 -27.00 3.57
CA GLY A 131 2.31 -27.61 2.25
C GLY A 131 1.94 -26.65 1.12
N TYR A 132 2.34 -25.37 1.22
CA TYR A 132 2.01 -24.33 0.25
C TYR A 132 0.49 -24.13 0.08
N ALA A 133 -0.28 -24.32 1.14
CA ALA A 133 -1.69 -23.96 1.15
C ALA A 133 -1.85 -22.42 1.11
N TRP A 134 -2.84 -21.95 0.35
CA TRP A 134 -3.28 -20.55 0.39
C TRP A 134 -3.88 -20.23 1.75
N ARG A 135 -3.40 -19.18 2.40
CA ARG A 135 -3.93 -18.70 3.67
C ARG A 135 -4.33 -17.24 3.56
N LYS A 136 -5.52 -16.93 4.04
CA LYS A 136 -5.99 -15.55 4.21
C LYS A 136 -5.45 -14.99 5.52
N ARG A 137 -4.96 -13.77 5.48
CA ARG A 137 -4.54 -12.99 6.63
C ARG A 137 -5.26 -11.66 6.66
N MET A 138 -5.56 -11.23 7.87
CA MET A 138 -6.14 -9.93 8.17
C MET A 138 -5.31 -9.32 9.29
N VAL A 139 -4.88 -8.07 9.11
CA VAL A 139 -4.09 -7.31 10.08
C VAL A 139 -4.72 -5.94 10.22
N VAL A 140 -4.89 -5.49 11.46
CA VAL A 140 -5.29 -4.11 11.78
C VAL A 140 -4.02 -3.39 12.21
N LEU A 141 -3.66 -2.35 11.48
CA LEU A 141 -2.48 -1.53 11.75
C LEU A 141 -2.92 -0.22 12.37
N ARG A 142 -2.55 0.00 13.63
CA ARG A 142 -2.72 1.28 14.33
C ARG A 142 -1.45 2.11 14.17
N HIS A 143 -1.46 3.31 14.76
CA HIS A 143 -0.31 4.22 14.68
C HIS A 143 1.01 3.55 15.11
N ALA A 144 1.03 2.83 16.23
CA ALA A 144 2.24 2.14 16.69
C ALA A 144 2.74 1.09 15.68
N ASP A 145 1.84 0.28 15.13
CA ASP A 145 2.17 -0.74 14.13
C ASP A 145 2.70 -0.11 12.85
N MET A 146 2.12 1.03 12.43
CA MET A 146 2.59 1.78 11.26
C MET A 146 3.98 2.36 11.47
N GLN A 147 4.32 2.82 12.69
CA GLN A 147 5.70 3.23 12.99
C GLN A 147 6.68 2.06 12.87
N GLU A 148 6.28 0.86 13.30
CA GLU A 148 7.10 -0.34 13.15
C GLU A 148 7.28 -0.73 11.68
N VAL A 149 6.22 -0.65 10.86
CA VAL A 149 6.28 -0.87 9.41
C VAL A 149 7.23 0.13 8.73
N LEU A 150 7.11 1.41 9.06
CA LEU A 150 8.00 2.46 8.57
C LEU A 150 9.45 2.20 9.00
N GLN A 151 9.69 1.92 10.28
CA GLN A 151 11.01 1.66 10.82
C GLN A 151 11.64 0.41 10.19
N SER A 152 10.87 -0.66 9.97
CA SER A 152 11.30 -1.86 9.25
C SER A 152 11.74 -1.50 7.82
N ALA A 153 10.92 -0.73 7.08
CA ALA A 153 11.25 -0.29 5.73
C ALA A 153 12.54 0.56 5.68
N TYR A 154 12.76 1.46 6.64
CA TYR A 154 14.00 2.24 6.75
C TYR A 154 15.21 1.40 7.17
N SER A 155 15.02 0.49 8.12
CA SER A 155 16.09 -0.32 8.72
C SER A 155 16.49 -1.51 7.85
N ARG A 156 15.73 -1.84 6.80
CA ARG A 156 16.00 -2.92 5.83
C ARG A 156 17.22 -2.70 4.94
N LYS A 157 17.93 -1.56 5.09
CA LYS A 157 19.37 -1.55 4.77
C LYS A 157 20.17 -2.58 5.60
N HIS A 158 19.59 -3.16 6.67
CA HIS A 158 20.27 -4.05 7.62
C HIS A 158 19.53 -5.31 8.17
N ARG A 159 18.21 -5.60 8.01
CA ARG A 159 17.61 -6.91 8.44
C ARG A 159 16.14 -7.24 8.02
N LYS A 160 15.71 -8.50 8.24
CA LYS A 160 14.46 -9.21 7.82
C LYS A 160 13.12 -8.64 8.38
N GLY A 161 12.03 -8.78 7.60
CA GLY A 161 10.73 -8.11 7.74
C GLY A 161 9.78 -8.46 8.89
N LEU A 162 8.89 -7.50 9.22
CA LEU A 162 8.04 -7.47 10.42
C LEU A 162 6.73 -8.26 10.25
N LEU A 163 6.13 -8.27 9.05
CA LEU A 163 4.97 -9.15 8.77
C LEU A 163 5.29 -10.63 8.92
N ARG A 164 6.58 -10.99 8.95
CA ARG A 164 7.05 -12.35 9.21
C ARG A 164 7.12 -12.72 10.70
N VAL A 165 7.27 -11.73 11.58
CA VAL A 165 7.49 -11.94 13.03
C VAL A 165 6.17 -12.15 13.77
N LEU A 166 5.08 -11.54 13.31
CA LEU A 166 3.72 -11.77 13.79
C LEU A 166 3.13 -13.14 13.35
N ARG A 167 3.99 -14.15 13.18
CA ARG A 167 3.67 -15.55 12.80
C ARG A 167 3.27 -16.45 13.98
N ARG A 168 3.07 -15.89 15.18
CA ARG A 168 2.70 -16.67 16.36
C ARG A 168 1.20 -16.73 16.54
#